data_AF-A0A3N7FMP9-F1
#
_entry.id   AF-A0A3N7FMP9-F1
#
_cell.length_a   1.000
_cell.length_b   1.000
_cell.length_c   1.000
_cell.angle_alpha   90.00
_cell.angle_beta   90.00
_cell.angle_gamma   90.00
#
_symmetry.space_group_name_H-M   'P 1'
#
loop_
_entity.id
_entity.type
_entity.pdbx_description
1 polymer ?
#
loop_
_entity_poly.entity_id
_entity_poly.type
_entity_poly.pdbx_seq_one_letter_code
_entity_poly.pdbx_strand_id
1 'polypeptide(L)'
;MQKTKLLILLSLFTFFIVNLASAQVKDTVLKSADTTKTKVVVPIGKGGAKQPVTRQDSMKAKYVNPGKVAGRKAVFRSMIIPGWGQLYNMQLLSDGYGTRAGKSQFWQKIYTGGKIAAIYGGITVLTMSYIESTKQYNLSLKELQYRDLNNGTPDPNGPFGARYSTSGITLRKDTYRRNRQIVLFSYGLVYFANIVDAYVAARLHFFNIDDNLGTVKVMPTMINTNTVFGFNATPALKLSLTF
;
A
#
# COMPACT_ATOMS: atom_id res chain seq x y z
N MET A 1 -21.39 -24.35 10.99
CA MET A 1 -20.11 -23.84 11.54
C MET A 1 -19.61 -22.52 10.93
N GLN A 2 -19.99 -22.11 9.72
CA GLN A 2 -19.51 -20.82 9.16
C GLN A 2 -20.16 -19.58 9.80
N LYS A 3 -21.47 -19.62 10.10
CA LYS A 3 -22.19 -18.48 10.70
C LYS A 3 -21.69 -18.12 12.10
N THR A 4 -21.33 -19.11 12.91
CA THR A 4 -20.76 -18.90 14.25
C THR A 4 -19.35 -18.31 14.20
N LYS A 5 -18.52 -18.71 13.24
CA LYS A 5 -17.19 -18.11 13.02
C LYS A 5 -17.28 -16.66 12.53
N LEU A 6 -18.25 -16.33 11.68
CA LEU A 6 -18.50 -14.97 11.21
C LEU A 6 -18.98 -14.05 12.34
N LEU A 7 -19.86 -14.55 13.22
CA LEU A 7 -20.34 -13.80 14.39
C LEU A 7 -19.23 -13.51 15.41
N ILE A 8 -18.31 -14.46 15.62
CA ILE A 8 -17.14 -14.26 16.50
C ILE A 8 -16.17 -13.25 15.89
N LEU A 9 -15.96 -13.30 14.56
CA LEU A 9 -15.12 -12.32 13.88
C LEU A 9 -15.73 -10.91 13.94
N LEU A 10 -17.06 -10.80 13.78
CA LEU A 10 -17.78 -9.53 13.86
C LEU A 10 -17.77 -8.96 15.27
N SER A 11 -17.88 -9.81 16.31
CA SER A 11 -17.81 -9.37 17.71
C SER A 11 -16.41 -8.94 18.14
N LEU A 12 -15.37 -9.61 17.66
CA LEU A 12 -13.97 -9.19 17.88
C LEU A 12 -13.66 -7.86 17.16
N PHE A 13 -14.22 -7.67 15.96
CA PHE A 13 -14.06 -6.43 15.20
C PHE A 13 -14.77 -5.24 15.86
N THR A 14 -15.97 -5.43 16.42
CA THR A 14 -16.68 -4.37 17.15
C THR A 14 -16.01 -4.05 18.49
N PHE A 15 -15.46 -5.04 19.20
CA PHE A 15 -14.74 -4.81 20.46
C PHE A 15 -13.47 -3.94 20.27
N PHE A 16 -12.81 -4.05 19.13
CA PHE A 16 -11.62 -3.25 18.81
C PHE A 16 -11.94 -1.78 18.44
N ILE A 17 -13.10 -1.53 17.81
CA ILE A 17 -13.55 -0.16 17.44
C ILE A 17 -13.98 0.63 18.67
N VAL A 18 -14.68 0.00 19.63
CA VAL A 18 -15.19 0.69 20.82
C VAL A 18 -14.05 1.15 21.74
N ASN A 19 -12.94 0.42 21.81
CA ASN A 19 -11.78 0.82 22.62
C ASN A 19 -10.97 1.99 22.01
N LEU A 20 -11.08 2.25 20.71
CA LEU A 20 -10.47 3.44 20.08
C LEU A 20 -11.27 4.73 20.34
N ALA A 21 -12.58 4.62 20.61
CA ALA A 21 -13.46 5.77 20.79
C ALA A 21 -13.30 6.46 22.15
N SER A 22 -12.79 5.76 23.17
CA SER A 22 -12.70 6.27 24.55
C SER A 22 -11.46 7.12 24.86
N ALA A 23 -10.60 7.39 23.87
CA ALA A 23 -9.36 8.16 24.07
C ALA A 23 -9.43 9.62 23.61
N GLN A 24 -10.60 10.11 23.17
CA GLN A 24 -10.76 11.50 22.75
C GLN A 24 -11.22 12.38 23.93
N VAL A 25 -10.29 13.12 24.52
CA VAL A 25 -10.62 14.32 25.31
C VAL A 25 -11.23 15.34 24.33
N LYS A 26 -12.50 15.70 24.52
CA LYS A 26 -13.15 16.78 23.77
C LYS A 26 -12.60 18.12 24.24
N ASP A 27 -11.49 18.53 23.63
CA ASP A 27 -10.93 19.86 23.86
C ASP A 27 -11.12 20.73 22.62
N THR A 28 -12.36 21.14 22.37
CA THR A 28 -12.67 22.15 21.37
C THR A 28 -13.75 23.05 21.93
N VAL A 29 -13.33 24.26 22.31
CA VAL A 29 -14.24 25.37 22.63
C VAL A 29 -15.15 25.59 21.43
N LEU A 30 -16.46 25.62 21.68
CA LEU A 30 -17.49 25.88 20.68
C LEU A 30 -17.16 27.18 19.94
N LYS A 31 -16.72 27.08 18.68
CA LYS A 31 -16.66 28.23 17.79
C LYS A 31 -18.11 28.64 17.50
N SER A 32 -18.48 29.85 17.93
CA SER A 32 -19.79 30.43 17.66
C SER A 32 -20.15 30.28 16.19
N ALA A 33 -21.35 29.75 15.92
CA ALA A 33 -21.89 29.66 14.59
C ALA A 33 -22.03 31.08 14.03
N ASP A 34 -21.27 31.37 12.98
CA ASP A 34 -21.34 32.64 12.26
C ASP A 34 -22.69 32.71 11.53
N THR A 35 -23.67 33.33 12.17
CA THR A 35 -25.03 33.50 11.66
C THR A 35 -25.10 34.70 10.70
N THR A 36 -24.43 34.61 9.56
CA THR A 36 -24.88 35.33 8.36
C THR A 36 -25.76 34.39 7.56
N LYS A 37 -26.97 34.14 8.09
CA LYS A 37 -28.04 33.46 7.35
C LYS A 37 -28.54 34.40 6.26
N THR A 38 -27.91 34.38 5.09
CA THR A 38 -28.54 34.93 3.88
C THR A 38 -29.76 34.06 3.58
N LYS A 39 -30.96 34.64 3.76
CA LYS A 39 -32.23 34.01 3.40
C LYS A 39 -32.15 33.55 1.94
N VAL A 40 -32.21 32.24 1.73
CA VAL A 40 -32.44 31.65 0.40
C VAL A 40 -33.90 31.91 0.07
N VAL A 41 -34.16 32.88 -0.81
CA VAL A 41 -35.44 32.99 -1.50
C VAL A 41 -35.52 31.79 -2.43
N VAL A 42 -36.48 30.91 -2.19
CA VAL A 42 -36.79 29.77 -3.06
C VAL A 42 -37.77 30.26 -4.12
N PRO A 43 -37.42 30.30 -5.42
CA PRO A 43 -38.42 30.41 -6.46
C PRO A 43 -39.10 29.04 -6.61
N ILE A 44 -40.43 29.05 -6.50
CA ILE A 44 -41.30 27.90 -6.78
C ILE A 44 -41.24 27.67 -8.31
N GLY A 45 -40.65 26.56 -8.74
CA GLY A 45 -40.54 26.20 -10.15
C GLY A 45 -40.27 24.70 -10.32
N LYS A 46 -41.07 24.06 -11.18
CA LYS A 46 -41.31 22.61 -11.30
C LYS A 46 -40.10 21.78 -11.80
N GLY A 47 -39.97 20.57 -11.24
CA GLY A 47 -39.56 19.33 -11.91
C GLY A 47 -38.28 19.33 -12.76
N GLY A 48 -37.14 19.02 -12.16
CA GLY A 48 -35.91 18.68 -12.87
C GLY A 48 -34.80 18.24 -11.91
N ALA A 49 -34.05 17.19 -12.26
CA ALA A 49 -33.03 16.57 -11.42
C ALA A 49 -32.00 17.59 -10.91
N LYS A 50 -31.75 17.59 -9.59
CA LYS A 50 -30.79 18.49 -8.93
C LYS A 50 -29.35 18.10 -9.32
N GLN A 51 -28.78 18.79 -10.30
CA GLN A 51 -27.34 18.83 -10.53
C GLN A 51 -26.67 19.43 -9.27
N PRO A 52 -25.57 18.87 -8.75
CA PRO A 52 -24.89 19.42 -7.58
C PRO A 52 -24.28 20.78 -7.95
N VAL A 53 -24.85 21.85 -7.40
CA VAL A 53 -24.38 23.22 -7.61
C VAL A 53 -22.97 23.34 -7.04
N THR A 54 -21.96 23.35 -7.91
CA THR A 54 -20.57 23.59 -7.51
C THR A 54 -20.47 25.08 -7.21
N ARG A 55 -20.19 25.46 -5.95
CA ARG A 55 -19.90 26.85 -5.58
C ARG A 55 -18.70 27.32 -6.40
N GLN A 56 -18.92 28.17 -7.40
CA GLN A 56 -17.85 28.88 -8.09
C GLN A 56 -17.46 30.08 -7.22
N ASP A 57 -16.43 29.87 -6.41
CA ASP A 57 -15.80 30.93 -5.65
C ASP A 57 -15.02 31.84 -6.62
N SER A 58 -15.20 33.16 -6.54
CA SER A 58 -14.63 34.13 -7.51
C SER A 58 -13.12 34.38 -7.31
N MET A 59 -12.50 33.70 -6.36
CA MET A 59 -11.06 33.75 -6.16
C MET A 59 -10.35 32.83 -7.15
N LYS A 60 -9.33 33.38 -7.83
CA LYS A 60 -8.48 32.65 -8.80
C LYS A 60 -8.00 31.34 -8.15
N ALA A 61 -8.52 30.20 -8.61
CA ALA A 61 -8.24 28.91 -8.00
C ALA A 61 -6.72 28.67 -7.99
N LYS A 62 -6.13 28.54 -6.79
CA LYS A 62 -4.71 28.20 -6.63
C LYS A 62 -4.46 26.86 -7.32
N TYR A 63 -3.59 26.84 -8.35
CA TYR A 63 -3.24 25.59 -9.03
C TYR A 63 -2.65 24.60 -8.03
N VAL A 64 -3.28 23.43 -7.91
CA VAL A 64 -2.78 22.33 -7.09
C VAL A 64 -2.37 21.20 -8.01
N ASN A 65 -1.09 20.83 -7.99
CA ASN A 65 -0.59 19.70 -8.78
C ASN A 65 -1.24 18.38 -8.27
N PRO A 66 -2.08 17.71 -9.10
CA PRO A 66 -2.86 16.56 -8.67
C PRO A 66 -1.97 15.38 -8.26
N GLY A 67 -0.84 15.18 -8.92
CA GLY A 67 0.14 14.14 -8.55
C GLY A 67 0.76 14.36 -7.17
N LYS A 68 0.84 15.61 -6.68
CA LYS A 68 1.42 15.90 -5.36
C LYS A 68 0.43 15.51 -4.27
N VAL A 69 -0.85 15.79 -4.52
CA VAL A 69 -1.94 15.41 -3.62
C VAL A 69 -2.14 13.90 -3.62
N ALA A 70 -2.11 13.26 -4.79
CA ALA A 70 -2.22 11.81 -4.90
C ALA A 70 -1.05 11.11 -4.20
N GLY A 71 0.20 11.54 -4.44
CA GLY A 71 1.37 11.03 -3.73
C GLY A 71 1.23 11.13 -2.22
N ARG A 72 0.80 12.31 -1.72
CA ARG A 72 0.56 12.51 -0.28
C ARG A 72 -0.53 11.58 0.27
N LYS A 73 -1.63 11.39 -0.46
CA LYS A 73 -2.71 10.46 -0.09
C LYS A 73 -2.23 9.01 -0.06
N ALA A 74 -1.41 8.60 -1.04
CA ALA A 74 -0.83 7.26 -1.09
C ALA A 74 0.07 7.00 0.12
N VAL A 75 0.92 7.96 0.48
CA VAL A 75 1.79 7.89 1.67
C VAL A 75 0.97 7.74 2.95
N PHE A 76 -0.03 8.60 3.16
CA PHE A 76 -0.89 8.49 4.35
C PHE A 76 -1.60 7.13 4.43
N ARG A 77 -2.11 6.62 3.31
CA ARG A 77 -2.76 5.30 3.28
C ARG A 77 -1.78 4.18 3.63
N SER A 78 -0.59 4.17 3.02
CA SER A 78 0.45 3.17 3.31
C SER A 78 1.00 3.24 4.74
N MET A 79 0.99 4.42 5.36
CA MET A 79 1.37 4.54 6.77
C MET A 79 0.34 3.90 7.71
N ILE A 80 -0.96 4.00 7.41
CA ILE A 80 -1.98 3.39 8.28
C ILE A 80 -1.96 1.86 8.12
N ILE A 81 -1.99 1.38 6.87
CA ILE A 81 -2.02 -0.05 6.58
C ILE A 81 -0.99 -0.36 5.50
N PRO A 82 -0.05 -1.30 5.75
CA PRO A 82 0.90 -1.73 4.74
C PRO A 82 0.17 -2.20 3.46
N GLY A 83 0.47 -1.55 2.33
CA GLY A 83 -0.06 -1.92 1.02
C GLY A 83 -1.32 -1.15 0.61
N TRP A 84 -1.91 -0.33 1.50
CA TRP A 84 -3.11 0.45 1.15
C TRP A 84 -2.82 1.56 0.12
N GLY A 85 -1.62 2.15 0.12
CA GLY A 85 -1.24 3.07 -0.95
C GLY A 85 -1.19 2.39 -2.33
N GLN A 86 -0.82 1.10 -2.40
CA GLN A 86 -0.87 0.33 -3.64
C GLN A 86 -2.31 0.09 -4.12
N LEU A 87 -3.24 -0.19 -3.19
CA LEU A 87 -4.66 -0.31 -3.50
C LEU A 87 -5.25 1.02 -4.00
N TYR A 88 -4.84 2.14 -3.42
CA TYR A 88 -5.21 3.48 -3.91
C TYR A 88 -4.71 3.71 -5.34
N ASN A 89 -3.46 3.35 -5.63
CA ASN A 89 -2.92 3.46 -6.99
C ASN A 89 -3.68 2.57 -7.97
N MET A 90 -4.14 1.39 -7.54
CA MET A 90 -5.01 0.52 -8.33
C MET A 90 -6.39 1.13 -8.60
N GLN A 91 -6.93 1.91 -7.66
CA GLN A 91 -8.17 2.67 -7.87
C GLN A 91 -7.98 3.83 -8.84
N LEU A 92 -6.85 4.53 -8.79
CA LEU A 92 -6.52 5.60 -9.74
C LEU A 92 -6.47 5.09 -11.19
N LEU A 93 -5.97 3.87 -11.38
CA LEU A 93 -5.96 3.18 -12.66
C LEU A 93 -7.38 2.90 -13.20
N SER A 94 -8.36 2.62 -12.33
CA SER A 94 -9.75 2.38 -12.73
C SER A 94 -10.58 3.63 -13.01
N ASP A 95 -10.20 4.79 -12.47
CA ASP A 95 -10.98 6.05 -12.56
C ASP A 95 -10.82 6.76 -13.94
N GLY A 96 -10.38 6.06 -14.99
CA GLY A 96 -10.32 6.58 -16.36
C GLY A 96 -9.09 7.45 -16.68
N TYR A 97 -8.22 7.72 -15.72
CA TYR A 97 -6.91 8.34 -15.95
C TYR A 97 -5.86 7.32 -16.41
N GLY A 98 -6.04 6.04 -16.09
CA GLY A 98 -5.14 4.95 -16.47
C GLY A 98 -5.20 4.58 -17.96
N THR A 99 -6.27 4.95 -18.69
CA THR A 99 -6.42 4.71 -20.13
C THR A 99 -5.43 5.48 -20.99
N ARG A 100 -4.81 6.54 -20.44
CA ARG A 100 -3.68 7.25 -21.07
C ARG A 100 -2.43 6.39 -21.22
N ALA A 101 -2.23 5.38 -20.37
CA ALA A 101 -0.99 4.61 -20.39
C ALA A 101 -0.89 3.57 -21.54
N GLY A 102 -1.91 3.45 -22.41
CA GLY A 102 -1.94 2.50 -23.54
C GLY A 102 -1.85 1.00 -23.18
N LYS A 103 -1.62 0.66 -21.91
CA LYS A 103 -1.43 -0.70 -21.40
C LYS A 103 -2.73 -1.30 -20.88
N SER A 104 -2.91 -2.59 -21.11
CA SER A 104 -4.03 -3.37 -20.57
C SER A 104 -4.08 -3.27 -19.04
N GLN A 105 -5.19 -2.71 -18.54
CA GLN A 105 -5.46 -2.48 -17.12
C GLN A 105 -5.45 -3.78 -16.31
N PHE A 106 -5.79 -4.89 -16.96
CA PHE A 106 -5.80 -6.21 -16.35
C PHE A 106 -4.41 -6.63 -15.83
N TRP A 107 -3.39 -6.53 -16.69
CA TRP A 107 -2.02 -6.91 -16.32
C TRP A 107 -1.43 -6.01 -15.22
N GLN A 108 -1.78 -4.72 -15.22
CA GLN A 108 -1.36 -3.79 -14.18
C GLN A 108 -2.00 -4.10 -12.81
N LYS A 109 -3.27 -4.50 -12.81
CA LYS A 109 -3.98 -4.93 -11.58
C LYS A 109 -3.40 -6.22 -11.03
N ILE A 110 -3.09 -7.20 -11.88
CA ILE A 110 -2.41 -8.44 -11.45
C ILE A 110 -1.04 -8.12 -10.86
N TYR A 111 -0.26 -7.28 -11.52
CA TYR A 111 1.06 -6.87 -11.02
C TYR A 111 0.97 -6.18 -9.66
N THR A 112 0.04 -5.23 -9.50
CA THR A 112 -0.18 -4.52 -8.23
C THR A 112 -0.70 -5.46 -7.14
N GLY A 113 -1.64 -6.35 -7.47
CA GLY A 113 -2.13 -7.38 -6.55
C GLY A 113 -1.02 -8.34 -6.10
N GLY A 114 -0.13 -8.74 -7.02
CA GLY A 114 1.06 -9.53 -6.72
C GLY A 114 2.02 -8.81 -5.77
N LYS A 115 2.26 -7.50 -5.97
CA LYS A 115 3.04 -6.67 -5.04
C LYS A 115 2.44 -6.65 -3.63
N ILE A 116 1.12 -6.45 -3.52
CA ILE A 116 0.42 -6.45 -2.24
C ILE A 116 0.59 -7.81 -1.54
N ALA A 117 0.34 -8.91 -2.26
CA ALA A 117 0.53 -10.26 -1.73
C ALA A 117 1.97 -10.49 -1.24
N ALA A 118 2.97 -10.02 -1.98
CA ALA A 118 4.37 -10.11 -1.59
C ALA A 118 4.70 -9.29 -0.32
N ILE A 119 4.14 -8.09 -0.17
CA ILE A 119 4.31 -7.27 1.05
C ILE A 119 3.74 -7.99 2.26
N TYR A 120 2.50 -8.50 2.16
CA TYR A 120 1.88 -9.24 3.25
C TYR A 120 2.65 -10.52 3.56
N GLY A 121 3.11 -11.25 2.54
CA GLY A 121 3.97 -12.43 2.72
C GLY A 121 5.31 -12.10 3.40
N GLY A 122 5.95 -11.00 3.03
CA GLY A 122 7.17 -10.54 3.69
C GLY A 122 6.93 -10.18 5.17
N ILE A 123 5.85 -9.44 5.44
CA ILE A 123 5.48 -9.04 6.81
C ILE A 123 5.15 -10.27 7.68
N THR A 124 4.43 -11.27 7.15
CA THR A 124 4.09 -12.47 7.94
C THR A 124 5.33 -13.28 8.29
N VAL A 125 6.23 -13.51 7.34
CA VAL A 125 7.50 -14.21 7.58
C VAL A 125 8.36 -13.46 8.61
N LEU A 126 8.49 -12.14 8.48
CA LEU A 126 9.22 -11.32 9.46
C LEU A 126 8.57 -11.38 10.84
N THR A 127 7.25 -11.34 10.93
CA THR A 127 6.52 -11.41 12.20
C THR A 127 6.74 -12.76 12.88
N MET A 128 6.65 -13.87 12.15
CA MET A 128 6.93 -15.21 12.67
C MET A 128 8.38 -15.32 13.16
N SER A 129 9.34 -14.84 12.37
CA SER A 129 10.76 -14.84 12.73
C SER A 129 11.04 -13.99 13.98
N TYR A 130 10.34 -12.87 14.15
CA TYR A 130 10.45 -12.02 15.34
C TYR A 130 9.93 -12.71 16.60
N ILE A 131 8.76 -13.35 16.51
CA ILE A 131 8.14 -14.07 17.63
C ILE A 131 9.04 -15.23 18.06
N GLU A 132 9.53 -16.02 17.10
CA GLU A 132 10.43 -17.13 17.39
C GLU A 132 11.73 -16.65 18.02
N SER A 133 12.38 -15.63 17.44
CA SER A 133 13.62 -15.06 18.00
C SER A 133 13.41 -14.53 19.41
N THR A 134 12.26 -13.89 19.67
CA THR A 134 11.90 -13.39 21.01
C THR A 134 11.68 -14.52 22.01
N LYS A 135 10.96 -15.57 21.60
CA LYS A 135 10.72 -16.76 22.42
C LYS A 135 12.04 -17.43 22.81
N GLN A 136 12.91 -17.67 21.83
CA GLN A 136 14.20 -18.32 22.06
C GLN A 136 15.14 -17.48 22.93
N TYR A 137 15.13 -16.16 22.74
CA TYR A 137 15.83 -15.21 23.60
C TYR A 137 15.34 -15.30 25.06
N ASN A 138 14.03 -15.25 25.28
CA ASN A 138 13.45 -15.29 26.63
C ASN A 138 13.70 -16.62 27.33
N LEU A 139 13.61 -17.74 26.61
CA LEU A 139 13.93 -19.06 27.15
C LEU A 139 15.39 -19.12 27.60
N SER A 140 16.32 -18.66 26.74
CA SER A 140 17.76 -18.66 27.06
C SER A 140 18.08 -17.73 28.22
N LEU A 141 17.41 -16.56 28.30
CA LEU A 141 17.57 -15.62 29.41
C LEU A 141 17.09 -16.20 30.73
N LYS A 142 15.91 -16.85 30.74
CA LYS A 142 15.34 -17.48 31.94
C LYS A 142 16.27 -18.57 32.48
N GLU A 143 16.83 -19.39 31.61
CA GLU A 143 17.79 -20.43 31.98
C GLU A 143 19.07 -19.84 32.59
N LEU A 144 19.62 -18.78 31.99
CA LEU A 144 20.82 -18.12 32.53
C LEU A 144 20.57 -17.49 33.89
N GLN A 145 19.40 -16.86 34.08
CA GLN A 145 18.99 -16.32 35.38
C GLN A 145 18.84 -17.42 36.42
N TYR A 146 18.27 -18.57 36.04
CA TYR A 146 18.17 -19.71 36.95
C TYR A 146 19.55 -20.23 37.37
N ARG A 147 20.47 -20.40 36.41
CA ARG A 147 21.84 -20.85 36.70
C ARG A 147 22.59 -19.86 37.59
N ASP A 148 22.41 -18.57 37.38
CA ASP A 148 23.02 -17.53 38.21
C ASP A 148 22.56 -17.63 39.67
N LEU A 149 21.26 -17.90 39.88
CA LEU A 149 20.66 -18.06 41.21
C LEU A 149 20.97 -19.40 41.89
N ASN A 150 21.29 -20.45 41.12
CA ASN A 150 21.49 -21.81 41.63
C ASN A 150 22.93 -22.32 41.41
N ASN A 151 23.93 -21.44 41.59
CA ASN A 151 25.36 -21.79 41.54
C ASN A 151 25.79 -22.55 40.27
N GLY A 152 25.22 -22.17 39.12
CA GLY A 152 25.52 -22.75 37.81
C GLY A 152 24.72 -24.02 37.47
N THR A 153 23.83 -24.48 38.34
CA THR A 153 23.01 -25.67 38.09
C THR A 153 21.88 -25.37 37.09
N PRO A 154 21.65 -26.26 36.10
CA PRO A 154 20.62 -26.07 35.08
C PRO A 154 19.21 -26.19 35.66
N ASP A 155 18.24 -25.50 35.06
CA ASP A 155 16.82 -25.63 35.46
C ASP A 155 16.34 -27.06 35.20
N PRO A 156 15.92 -27.82 36.23
CA PRO A 156 15.42 -29.18 36.07
C PRO A 156 14.18 -29.28 35.17
N ASN A 157 13.39 -28.20 35.10
CA ASN A 157 12.17 -28.11 34.27
C ASN A 157 12.40 -27.31 32.98
N GLY A 158 13.63 -26.86 32.73
CA GLY A 158 13.99 -26.04 31.58
C GLY A 158 14.23 -26.84 30.30
N PRO A 159 14.07 -26.23 29.12
CA PRO A 159 14.21 -26.92 27.83
C PRO A 159 15.67 -27.26 27.45
N PHE A 160 16.67 -26.80 28.21
CA PHE A 160 18.09 -26.98 27.89
C PHE A 160 18.72 -28.12 28.70
N GLY A 161 18.41 -28.21 30.00
CA GLY A 161 19.01 -29.21 30.89
C GLY A 161 20.55 -29.12 30.99
N ALA A 162 21.18 -30.18 31.51
CA ALA A 162 22.61 -30.22 31.79
C ALA A 162 23.52 -30.35 30.54
N ARG A 163 22.95 -30.64 29.37
CA ARG A 163 23.71 -30.88 28.13
C ARG A 163 24.36 -29.62 27.56
N TYR A 164 23.82 -28.44 27.90
CA TYR A 164 24.35 -27.16 27.43
C TYR A 164 25.10 -26.46 28.55
N SER A 165 26.30 -25.96 28.24
CA SER A 165 27.08 -25.13 29.15
C SER A 165 26.47 -23.73 29.28
N THR A 166 26.77 -23.04 30.39
CA THR A 166 26.34 -21.65 30.61
C THR A 166 26.86 -20.72 29.50
N SER A 167 28.09 -20.92 29.03
CA SER A 167 28.66 -20.18 27.89
C SER A 167 27.90 -20.41 26.58
N GLY A 168 27.50 -21.66 26.30
CA GLY A 168 26.71 -22.00 25.12
C GLY A 168 25.33 -21.33 25.11
N ILE A 169 24.67 -21.26 26.27
CA ILE A 169 23.37 -20.60 26.40
C ILE A 169 23.51 -19.07 26.32
N THR A 170 24.60 -18.50 26.83
CA THR A 170 24.92 -17.07 26.65
C THR A 170 25.08 -16.71 25.17
N LEU A 171 25.85 -17.49 24.41
CA LEU A 171 25.99 -17.30 22.95
C LEU A 171 24.65 -17.43 22.23
N ARG A 172 23.83 -18.41 22.63
CA ARG A 172 22.47 -18.59 22.08
C ARG A 172 21.60 -17.37 22.34
N LYS A 173 21.55 -16.87 23.59
CA LYS A 173 20.85 -15.64 23.97
C LYS A 173 21.28 -14.46 23.10
N ASP A 174 22.59 -14.24 22.96
CA ASP A 174 23.11 -13.10 22.21
C ASP A 174 22.82 -13.19 20.72
N THR A 175 22.85 -14.41 20.16
CA THR A 175 22.45 -14.68 18.78
C THR A 175 20.98 -14.33 18.55
N TYR A 176 20.06 -14.79 19.40
CA TYR A 176 18.63 -14.48 19.24
C TYR A 176 18.30 -13.02 19.55
N ARG A 177 19.04 -12.37 20.44
CA ARG A 177 18.95 -10.91 20.65
C ARG A 177 19.28 -10.16 19.37
N ARG A 178 20.40 -10.51 18.71
CA ARG A 178 20.81 -9.92 17.43
C ARG A 178 19.80 -10.21 16.32
N ASN A 179 19.34 -11.46 16.20
CA ASN A 179 18.36 -11.83 15.18
C ASN A 179 17.05 -11.06 15.35
N ARG A 180 16.55 -10.90 16.58
CA ARG A 180 15.35 -10.08 16.85
C ARG A 180 15.53 -8.63 16.38
N GLN A 181 16.69 -8.04 16.64
CA GLN A 181 17.01 -6.67 16.20
C GLN A 181 17.08 -6.57 14.68
N ILE A 182 17.73 -7.53 14.02
CA ILE A 182 17.79 -7.59 12.55
C ILE A 182 16.39 -7.69 11.96
N VAL A 183 15.55 -8.58 12.49
CA VAL A 183 14.17 -8.75 12.00
C VAL A 183 13.35 -7.47 12.20
N LEU A 184 13.48 -6.81 13.36
CA LEU A 184 12.79 -5.54 13.62
C LEU A 184 13.24 -4.43 12.65
N PHE A 185 14.55 -4.34 12.37
CA PHE A 185 15.08 -3.41 11.38
C PHE A 185 14.56 -3.72 9.98
N SER A 186 14.57 -4.99 9.56
CA SER A 186 14.00 -5.44 8.29
C SER A 186 12.51 -5.13 8.17
N TYR A 187 11.75 -5.24 9.27
CA TYR A 187 10.33 -4.84 9.32
C TYR A 187 10.16 -3.35 8.98
N GLY A 188 10.98 -2.50 9.58
CA GLY A 188 11.03 -1.07 9.29
C GLY A 188 11.38 -0.78 7.82
N LEU A 189 12.37 -1.48 7.27
CA LEU A 189 12.78 -1.33 5.86
C LEU A 189 11.65 -1.70 4.90
N VAL A 190 11.00 -2.85 5.10
CA VAL A 190 9.87 -3.28 4.24
C VAL A 190 8.73 -2.28 4.33
N TYR A 191 8.41 -1.82 5.54
CA TYR A 191 7.36 -0.84 5.75
C TYR A 191 7.67 0.51 5.06
N PHE A 192 8.90 1.00 5.20
CA PHE A 192 9.34 2.23 4.53
C PHE A 192 9.35 2.09 2.99
N ALA A 193 9.91 1.00 2.47
CA ALA A 193 9.95 0.73 1.03
C ALA A 193 8.54 0.70 0.41
N ASN A 194 7.58 0.12 1.11
CA ASN A 194 6.17 0.09 0.70
C ASN A 194 5.55 1.49 0.59
N ILE A 195 5.86 2.39 1.54
CA ILE A 195 5.40 3.78 1.50
C ILE A 195 6.00 4.51 0.28
N VAL A 196 7.30 4.34 0.06
CA VAL A 196 8.02 4.99 -1.05
C VAL A 196 7.52 4.48 -2.40
N ASP A 197 7.37 3.16 -2.57
CA ASP A 197 6.85 2.56 -3.82
C ASP A 197 5.44 3.10 -4.13
N ALA A 198 4.57 3.17 -3.12
CA ALA A 198 3.23 3.74 -3.30
C ALA A 198 3.26 5.23 -3.65
N TYR A 199 4.15 6.01 -3.04
CA TYR A 199 4.33 7.43 -3.34
C TYR A 199 4.77 7.66 -4.78
N VAL A 200 5.83 6.95 -5.22
CA VAL A 200 6.41 7.10 -6.56
C VAL A 200 5.39 6.70 -7.62
N ALA A 201 4.70 5.57 -7.43
CA ALA A 201 3.66 5.12 -8.35
C ALA A 201 2.51 6.14 -8.47
N ALA A 202 2.05 6.71 -7.35
CA ALA A 202 1.04 7.77 -7.36
C ALA A 202 1.53 9.05 -8.05
N ARG A 203 2.81 9.40 -7.86
CA ARG A 203 3.43 10.60 -8.45
C ARG A 203 3.58 10.46 -9.97
N LEU A 204 4.00 9.28 -10.42
CA LEU A 204 4.22 8.97 -11.83
C LEU A 204 2.89 8.88 -12.60
N HIS A 205 1.80 8.45 -11.96
CA HIS A 205 0.49 8.35 -12.59
C HIS A 205 -0.05 9.69 -13.15
N PHE A 206 0.34 10.83 -12.56
CA PHE A 206 -0.06 12.16 -13.03
C PHE A 206 1.06 12.88 -13.79
N PHE A 207 2.15 12.18 -14.10
CA PHE A 207 3.20 12.73 -14.96
C PHE A 207 2.69 12.72 -16.40
N ASN A 208 2.80 13.86 -17.09
CA ASN A 208 2.34 13.95 -18.47
C ASN A 208 3.35 13.23 -19.37
N ILE A 209 2.92 12.11 -19.95
CA ILE A 209 3.63 11.42 -21.02
C ILE A 209 2.71 11.62 -22.22
N ASP A 210 3.08 12.48 -23.16
CA ASP A 210 2.23 12.68 -24.34
C ASP A 210 2.22 11.39 -25.16
N ASP A 211 1.03 10.87 -25.48
CA ASP A 211 0.83 9.62 -26.23
C ASP A 211 1.41 9.65 -27.67
N ASN A 212 1.79 10.84 -28.13
CA ASN A 212 2.41 11.07 -29.45
C ASN A 212 3.93 10.88 -29.48
N LEU A 213 4.59 10.77 -28.32
CA LEU A 213 6.04 10.58 -28.24
C LEU A 213 6.37 9.07 -28.29
N GLY A 214 6.55 8.51 -29.49
CA GLY A 214 7.16 7.19 -29.66
C GLY A 214 6.23 6.02 -29.99
N THR A 215 5.01 6.27 -30.49
CA THR A 215 4.18 5.19 -31.04
C THR A 215 4.74 4.69 -32.37
N VAL A 216 5.37 3.51 -32.37
CA VAL A 216 5.74 2.76 -33.58
C VAL A 216 4.49 2.13 -34.16
N LYS A 217 3.97 2.69 -35.25
CA LYS A 217 2.83 2.09 -35.97
C LYS A 217 3.37 1.13 -37.02
N VAL A 218 3.16 -0.17 -36.81
CA VAL A 218 3.41 -1.21 -37.81
C VAL A 218 2.09 -1.48 -38.52
N MET A 219 2.04 -1.23 -39.83
CA MET A 219 0.86 -1.49 -40.64
C MET A 219 1.22 -2.26 -41.91
N PRO A 220 0.41 -3.24 -42.32
CA PRO A 220 0.62 -3.93 -43.59
C PRO A 220 0.47 -2.94 -44.74
N THR A 221 1.38 -2.99 -45.70
CA THR A 221 1.34 -2.18 -46.91
C THR A 221 1.68 -3.05 -48.11
N MET A 222 1.33 -2.59 -49.31
CA MET A 222 1.84 -3.19 -50.54
C MET A 222 2.78 -2.20 -51.21
N ILE A 223 3.94 -2.68 -51.65
CA ILE A 223 4.85 -1.89 -52.49
C ILE A 223 4.59 -2.33 -53.92
N ASN A 224 4.21 -1.36 -54.77
CA ASN A 224 4.03 -1.61 -56.19
C ASN A 224 5.39 -1.44 -56.89
N THR A 225 5.83 -2.49 -57.57
CA THR A 225 7.03 -2.45 -58.40
C THR A 225 6.56 -2.18 -59.83
N ASN A 226 6.79 -0.97 -60.34
CA ASN A 226 6.34 -0.54 -61.66
C ASN A 226 6.98 -1.39 -62.78
N THR A 227 6.35 -2.51 -63.12
CA THR A 227 6.62 -3.28 -64.33
C THR A 227 5.55 -2.96 -65.37
N VAL A 228 5.97 -2.56 -66.57
CA VAL A 228 5.12 -2.02 -67.64
C VAL A 228 3.99 -2.96 -68.09
N PHE A 229 4.14 -4.27 -67.86
CA PHE A 229 3.11 -5.27 -68.13
C PHE A 229 3.05 -6.30 -66.98
N GLY A 230 2.09 -6.11 -66.07
CA GLY A 230 1.79 -7.07 -65.00
C GLY A 230 1.51 -6.41 -63.65
N PHE A 231 0.53 -6.94 -62.90
CA PHE A 231 0.29 -6.55 -61.51
C PHE A 231 1.26 -7.30 -60.59
N ASN A 232 2.35 -6.64 -60.17
CA ASN A 232 3.32 -7.17 -59.21
C ASN A 232 3.26 -6.35 -57.91
N ALA A 233 2.45 -6.82 -56.96
CA ALA A 233 2.36 -6.25 -55.61
C ALA A 233 3.10 -7.15 -54.61
N THR A 234 4.16 -6.63 -53.99
CA THR A 234 4.89 -7.36 -52.94
C THR A 234 4.36 -6.92 -51.58
N PRO A 235 3.94 -7.86 -50.71
CA PRO A 235 3.54 -7.52 -49.35
C PRO A 235 4.73 -6.95 -48.58
N ALA A 236 4.52 -5.86 -47.87
CA ALA A 236 5.54 -5.19 -47.08
C ALA A 236 4.96 -4.69 -45.74
N LEU A 237 5.84 -4.35 -44.81
CA LEU A 237 5.48 -3.74 -43.54
C LEU A 237 5.94 -2.28 -43.54
N LYS A 238 5.00 -1.36 -43.34
CA LYS A 238 5.32 0.06 -43.15
C LYS A 238 5.52 0.32 -41.66
N LEU A 239 6.68 0.89 -41.34
CA LEU A 239 7.02 1.40 -40.01
C LEU A 239 6.86 2.92 -40.02
N SER A 240 5.98 3.46 -39.18
CA SER A 240 5.84 4.90 -38.98
C SER A 240 6.27 5.26 -37.56
N LEU A 241 7.20 6.19 -37.44
CA LEU A 241 7.68 6.76 -36.18
C LEU A 241 7.14 8.18 -36.07
N THR A 242 6.45 8.48 -34.97
CA THR A 242 6.02 9.83 -34.60
C THR A 242 6.78 10.21 -33.34
N PHE A 243 7.47 11.35 -33.39
CA PHE A 243 8.23 11.95 -32.30
C PHE A 243 7.71 13.36 -32.02
#